data_AF-A0A818UWZ0-F1
#
_entry.id   AF-A0A818UWZ0-F1
#
_cell.length_a   1.000
_cell.length_b   1.000
_cell.length_c   1.000
_cell.angle_alpha   90.00
_cell.angle_beta   90.00
_cell.angle_gamma   90.00
#
_symmetry.space_group_name_H-M   'P 1'
#
loop_
_entity.id
_entity.type
_entity.pdbx_description
1 polymer ?
#
loop_
_entity_poly.entity_id
_entity_poly.type
_entity_poly.pdbx_seq_one_letter_code
_entity_poly.pdbx_strand_id
1 'polypeptide(L)'
;KNQEDNFIYYNNVQQCIQAIEQSSIPIFLILNSTSATDILSRIHSLTQIDTIFIYCNSLREQQRCQYLCQHYSKIFDLFIDHKQLLDTIQENILLYKKQSGNDYLRLAENYKQKNELNRALK
;
A
#
# COMPACT_ATOMS: atom_id res chain seq x y z
N LYS A 1 -25.96 -5.13 -6.99
CA LYS A 1 -24.77 -5.47 -6.17
C LYS A 1 -23.58 -5.50 -7.12
N ASN A 2 -22.87 -4.38 -7.26
CA ASN A 2 -21.60 -4.36 -7.97
C ASN A 2 -20.53 -4.68 -6.92
N GLN A 3 -19.72 -5.70 -7.18
CA GLN A 3 -18.65 -6.20 -6.31
C GLN A 3 -17.48 -5.21 -6.21
N GLU A 4 -17.74 -3.98 -5.77
CA GLU A 4 -16.74 -3.06 -5.19
C GLU A 4 -16.74 -3.17 -3.64
N ASP A 5 -17.33 -4.24 -3.09
CA ASP A 5 -17.77 -4.42 -1.70
C ASP A 5 -16.64 -4.58 -0.65
N ASN A 6 -15.37 -4.31 -0.95
CA ASN A 6 -14.25 -4.58 -0.02
C ASN A 6 -13.37 -3.37 0.33
N PHE A 7 -13.68 -2.17 -0.16
CA PHE A 7 -12.92 -0.96 0.15
C PHE A 7 -13.73 0.01 1.00
N ILE A 8 -13.13 0.51 2.08
CA ILE A 8 -13.70 1.58 2.88
C ILE A 8 -12.94 2.87 2.55
N TYR A 9 -13.68 3.86 2.04
CA TYR A 9 -13.13 5.14 1.62
C TYR A 9 -13.31 6.19 2.71
N TYR A 10 -12.26 6.96 2.97
CA TYR A 10 -12.27 8.07 3.90
C TYR A 10 -11.80 9.35 3.21
N ASN A 11 -12.66 10.37 3.17
CA ASN A 11 -12.30 11.69 2.66
C ASN A 11 -11.67 12.59 3.74
N ASN A 12 -11.77 12.18 5.02
CA ASN A 12 -11.19 12.88 6.15
C ASN A 12 -10.09 12.02 6.78
N VAL A 13 -8.88 12.58 6.84
CA VAL A 13 -7.69 11.90 7.39
C VAL A 13 -7.88 11.50 8.85
N GLN A 14 -8.46 12.38 9.70
CA GLN A 14 -8.61 12.07 11.13
C GLN A 14 -9.62 10.95 11.35
N GLN A 15 -10.70 10.93 10.57
CA GLN A 15 -11.66 9.82 10.60
C GLN A 15 -11.02 8.51 10.15
N CYS A 16 -10.17 8.55 9.11
CA CYS A 16 -9.41 7.39 8.66
C CYS A 16 -8.49 6.86 9.76
N ILE A 17 -7.71 7.74 10.39
CA ILE A 17 -6.79 7.38 11.48
C ILE A 17 -7.57 6.76 12.64
N GLN A 18 -8.66 7.39 13.07
CA GLN A 18 -9.49 6.87 14.15
C GLN A 18 -10.06 5.48 13.83
N ALA A 19 -10.51 5.25 12.59
CA ALA A 19 -10.99 3.95 12.17
C ALA A 19 -9.88 2.88 12.16
N ILE A 20 -8.66 3.25 11.75
CA ILE A 20 -7.49 2.37 11.80
C ILE A 20 -7.18 1.99 13.25
N GLU A 21 -7.09 2.98 14.15
CA GLU A 21 -6.77 2.77 15.57
C GLU A 21 -7.79 1.86 16.28
N GLN A 22 -9.07 1.98 15.91
CA GLN A 22 -10.16 1.20 16.48
C GLN A 22 -10.33 -0.20 15.85
N SER A 23 -9.59 -0.52 14.78
CA SER A 23 -9.73 -1.80 14.09
C SER A 23 -9.17 -2.95 14.92
N SER A 24 -9.95 -4.03 15.02
CA SER A 24 -9.52 -5.31 15.59
C SER A 24 -8.90 -6.25 14.55
N ILE A 25 -8.95 -5.88 13.26
CA ILE A 25 -8.41 -6.66 12.15
C ILE A 25 -7.26 -5.92 11.47
N PRO A 26 -6.28 -6.65 10.90
CA PRO A 26 -5.24 -6.05 10.09
C PRO A 26 -5.79 -5.36 8.84
N ILE A 27 -5.19 -4.22 8.49
CA ILE A 27 -5.62 -3.32 7.43
C ILE A 27 -4.56 -3.26 6.33
N PHE A 28 -5.04 -3.44 5.09
CA PHE A 28 -4.34 -3.04 3.88
C PHE A 28 -4.76 -1.61 3.54
N LEU A 29 -3.85 -0.66 3.69
CA LEU A 29 -4.14 0.77 3.52
C LEU A 29 -3.72 1.24 2.14
N ILE A 30 -4.59 1.97 1.46
CA ILE A 30 -4.27 2.66 0.21
C ILE A 30 -4.25 4.17 0.49
N LEU A 31 -3.15 4.83 0.13
CA LEU A 31 -3.00 6.28 0.22
C LEU A 31 -2.72 6.86 -1.15
N ASN A 32 -3.17 8.09 -1.40
CA ASN A 32 -2.59 8.88 -2.47
C ASN A 32 -1.25 9.49 -2.01
N SER A 33 -0.41 9.89 -2.96
CA SER A 33 0.93 10.45 -2.74
C SER A 33 0.95 11.67 -1.80
N THR A 34 -0.06 12.54 -1.92
CA THR A 34 -0.22 13.74 -1.08
C THR A 34 -0.50 13.34 0.37
N SER A 35 -1.54 12.56 0.62
CA SER A 35 -1.92 12.07 1.94
C SER A 35 -0.80 11.27 2.58
N ALA A 36 -0.09 10.44 1.82
CA ALA A 36 1.03 9.65 2.34
C ALA A 36 2.10 10.54 2.98
N THR A 37 2.46 11.64 2.34
CA THR A 37 3.48 12.58 2.85
C THR A 37 3.06 13.19 4.20
N ASP A 38 1.77 13.43 4.39
CA ASP A 38 1.24 14.11 5.57
C ASP A 38 0.99 13.15 6.76
N ILE A 39 0.55 11.92 6.49
CA ILE A 39 -0.02 11.07 7.54
C ILE A 39 0.88 9.92 7.96
N LEU A 40 1.84 9.52 7.13
CA LEU A 40 2.69 8.35 7.40
C LEU A 40 3.44 8.45 8.74
N SER A 41 3.91 9.65 9.09
CA SER A 41 4.58 9.92 10.36
C SER A 41 3.72 9.54 11.58
N ARG A 42 2.39 9.60 11.46
CA ARG A 42 1.43 9.29 12.52
C ARG A 42 0.98 7.83 12.53
N ILE A 43 0.89 7.20 11.36
CA ILE A 43 0.24 5.89 11.24
C ILE A 43 1.20 4.72 11.04
N HIS A 44 2.44 4.95 10.60
CA HIS A 44 3.37 3.87 10.25
C HIS A 44 3.64 2.90 11.40
N SER A 45 3.59 3.37 12.65
CA SER A 45 3.81 2.56 13.85
C SER A 45 2.55 1.82 14.33
N LEU A 46 1.37 2.10 13.78
CA LEU A 46 0.13 1.44 14.19
C LEU A 46 0.16 -0.04 13.82
N THR A 47 -0.07 -0.91 14.80
CA THR A 47 -0.02 -2.37 14.63
C THR A 47 -1.15 -2.90 13.76
N GLN A 48 -2.24 -2.14 13.65
CA GLN A 48 -3.41 -2.46 12.83
C GLN A 48 -3.07 -2.37 11.34
N ILE A 49 -2.09 -1.56 10.94
CA ILE A 49 -1.65 -1.48 9.55
C ILE A 49 -0.64 -2.58 9.30
N ASP A 50 -1.00 -3.49 8.41
CA ASP A 50 -0.09 -4.54 7.93
C ASP A 50 0.72 -4.02 6.74
N THR A 51 0.01 -3.50 5.73
CA THR A 51 0.60 -3.07 4.46
C THR A 51 0.07 -1.71 4.03
N ILE A 52 0.93 -0.88 3.45
CA ILE A 52 0.58 0.41 2.84
C ILE A 52 0.92 0.38 1.35
N PHE A 53 -0.07 0.69 0.51
CA PHE A 53 0.09 0.92 -0.92
C PHE A 53 -0.09 2.41 -1.20
N ILE A 54 0.81 3.02 -1.97
CA ILE A 54 0.71 4.45 -2.29
C ILE A 54 0.43 4.59 -3.79
N TYR A 55 -0.67 5.26 -4.12
CA TYR A 55 -1.00 5.65 -5.48
C TYR A 55 -0.47 7.04 -5.79
N CYS A 56 0.25 7.18 -6.90
CA CYS A 56 0.82 8.42 -7.42
C CYS A 56 0.14 8.74 -8.76
N ASN A 57 -0.25 10.00 -8.97
CA ASN A 57 -0.94 10.39 -10.20
C ASN A 57 0.01 10.53 -11.40
N SER A 58 1.32 10.51 -11.16
CA SER A 58 2.34 10.62 -12.21
C SER A 58 3.65 9.95 -11.82
N LEU A 59 4.49 9.66 -12.82
CA LEU A 59 5.84 9.16 -12.62
C LEU A 59 6.69 10.14 -11.79
N ARG A 60 6.50 11.45 -11.99
CA ARG A 60 7.21 12.50 -11.24
C ARG A 60 6.85 12.47 -9.75
N GLU A 61 5.57 12.28 -9.43
CA GLU A 61 5.14 12.09 -8.04
C GLU A 61 5.73 10.80 -7.44
N GLN A 62 5.70 9.70 -8.20
CA GLN A 62 6.28 8.42 -7.76
C GLN A 62 7.76 8.59 -7.41
N GLN A 63 8.54 9.25 -8.26
CA GLN A 63 9.96 9.55 -8.00
C GLN A 63 10.12 10.39 -6.74
N ARG A 64 9.32 11.45 -6.58
CA ARG A 64 9.36 12.31 -5.38
C ARG A 64 9.01 11.53 -4.11
N CYS A 65 8.14 10.54 -4.18
CA CYS A 65 7.72 9.72 -3.04
C CYS A 65 8.65 8.54 -2.73
N GLN A 66 9.69 8.27 -3.54
CA GLN A 66 10.59 7.12 -3.32
C GLN A 66 11.27 7.13 -1.95
N TYR A 67 11.56 8.31 -1.39
CA TYR A 67 12.13 8.39 -0.04
C TYR A 67 11.21 7.77 1.02
N LEU A 68 9.89 7.79 0.82
CA LEU A 68 8.94 7.21 1.78
C LEU A 68 9.20 5.71 1.93
N CYS A 69 9.45 4.99 0.84
CA CYS A 69 9.77 3.56 0.87
C CYS A 69 11.07 3.25 1.64
N GLN A 70 11.99 4.21 1.73
CA GLN A 70 13.23 4.07 2.49
C GLN A 70 13.02 4.32 3.99
N HIS A 71 12.02 5.13 4.35
CA HIS A 71 11.77 5.57 5.74
C HIS A 71 10.69 4.73 6.44
N TYR A 72 9.75 4.14 5.69
CA TYR A 72 8.61 3.42 6.25
C TYR A 72 8.55 1.99 5.70
N SER A 73 8.89 1.03 6.55
CA SER A 73 9.01 -0.39 6.20
C SER A 73 7.70 -1.07 5.78
N LYS A 74 6.55 -0.52 6.18
CA LYS A 74 5.22 -1.05 5.83
C LYS A 74 4.74 -0.64 4.43
N ILE A 75 5.48 0.25 3.75
CA ILE A 75 5.13 0.60 2.37
C ILE A 75 5.57 -0.54 1.47
N PHE A 76 4.60 -1.14 0.78
CA PHE A 76 4.86 -2.20 -0.18
C PHE A 76 5.49 -1.63 -1.45
N ASP A 77 4.80 -0.69 -2.11
CA ASP A 77 5.32 0.01 -3.29
C ASP A 77 4.50 1.29 -3.60
N LEU A 78 4.99 2.02 -4.60
CA LEU A 78 4.36 3.19 -5.20
C LEU A 78 3.81 2.81 -6.58
N PHE A 79 2.52 3.06 -6.80
CA PHE A 79 1.81 2.67 -8.01
C PHE A 79 1.39 3.90 -8.79
N ILE A 80 1.58 3.86 -10.11
CA ILE A 80 1.03 4.87 -11.04
C ILE A 80 -0.12 4.30 -11.88
N ASP A 81 -0.25 2.97 -11.91
CA ASP A 81 -1.26 2.25 -12.66
C ASP A 81 -2.28 1.64 -11.69
N HIS A 82 -3.55 2.02 -11.88
CA HIS A 82 -4.64 1.59 -11.00
C HIS A 82 -4.90 0.09 -11.11
N LYS A 83 -4.76 -0.50 -12.30
CA LYS A 83 -4.96 -1.93 -12.48
C LYS A 83 -3.86 -2.71 -11.77
N GLN A 84 -2.61 -2.31 -11.93
CA GLN A 84 -1.47 -2.91 -11.23
C GLN A 84 -1.64 -2.83 -9.71
N LEU A 85 -2.09 -1.69 -9.19
CA LEU A 85 -2.38 -1.52 -7.76
C LEU A 85 -3.43 -2.53 -7.29
N LEU A 86 -4.57 -2.59 -7.97
CA LEU A 86 -5.67 -3.48 -7.59
C LEU A 86 -5.27 -4.97 -7.68
N ASP A 87 -4.62 -5.36 -8.78
CA ASP A 87 -4.14 -6.73 -8.97
C ASP A 87 -3.19 -7.12 -7.81
N THR A 88 -2.26 -6.23 -7.46
CA THR A 88 -1.31 -6.46 -6.36
C THR A 88 -2.01 -6.56 -4.99
N ILE A 89 -3.01 -5.72 -4.72
CA ILE A 89 -3.79 -5.80 -3.47
C ILE A 89 -4.54 -7.14 -3.39
N GLN A 90 -5.17 -7.57 -4.49
CA GLN A 90 -5.89 -8.83 -4.53
C GLN A 90 -4.96 -10.02 -4.26
N GLU A 91 -3.77 -10.03 -4.88
CA GLU A 91 -2.75 -11.04 -4.60
C GLU A 91 -2.34 -11.05 -3.13
N ASN A 92 -2.09 -9.88 -2.53
CA ASN A 92 -1.74 -9.76 -1.11
C ASN A 92 -2.86 -10.30 -0.19
N ILE A 93 -4.12 -9.98 -0.47
CA ILE A 93 -5.27 -10.51 0.27
C ILE A 93 -5.36 -12.03 0.16
N LEU A 94 -5.11 -12.59 -1.04
CA LEU A 94 -5.15 -14.04 -1.25
C LEU A 94 -4.03 -14.76 -0.47
N LEU A 95 -2.84 -14.17 -0.40
CA LEU A 95 -1.73 -14.71 0.38
C LEU A 95 -2.00 -14.65 1.87
N TYR A 96 -2.54 -13.52 2.35
CA TYR A 96 -2.93 -13.37 3.74
C TYR A 96 -3.95 -14.44 4.16
N LYS A 97 -4.92 -14.74 3.29
CA LYS A 97 -5.90 -15.83 3.50
C LYS A 97 -5.29 -17.24 3.50
N LYS A 98 -4.14 -17.43 2.84
CA LYS A 98 -3.47 -18.74 2.73
C LYS A 98 -2.46 -19.02 3.87
N GLN A 99 -2.27 -18.11 4.82
CA GLN A 99 -1.47 -18.26 6.06
C GLN A 99 -0.07 -18.87 5.87
N SER A 100 0.72 -18.37 4.91
CA SER A 100 2.15 -18.70 4.82
C SER A 100 2.94 -17.41 4.88
N GLY A 101 3.37 -17.02 6.08
CA GLY A 101 4.09 -15.76 6.34
C GLY A 101 5.40 -15.60 5.54
N ASN A 102 5.97 -16.70 5.03
CA ASN A 102 7.14 -16.70 4.16
C ASN A 102 6.84 -16.23 2.73
N ASP A 103 5.58 -16.35 2.28
CA ASP A 103 5.22 -15.99 0.91
C ASP A 103 5.07 -14.48 0.73
N TYR A 104 4.76 -13.76 1.81
CA TYR A 104 4.62 -12.31 1.80
C TYR A 104 5.96 -11.60 1.52
N LEU A 105 7.03 -11.99 2.23
CA LEU A 105 8.38 -11.45 2.02
C LEU A 105 8.89 -11.74 0.60
N ARG A 106 8.67 -12.96 0.10
CA ARG A 106 9.02 -13.34 -1.28
C ARG A 106 8.26 -12.56 -2.33
N LEU A 107 7.00 -12.22 -2.07
CA LEU A 107 6.21 -11.41 -3.00
C LEU A 107 6.75 -9.98 -3.08
N ALA A 108 7.00 -9.35 -1.94
CA ALA A 108 7.56 -8.00 -1.88
C ALA A 108 8.91 -7.93 -2.62
N GLU A 109 9.79 -8.92 -2.42
CA GLU A 109 11.06 -9.03 -3.14
C GLU A 109 10.86 -9.21 -4.66
N ASN A 110 9.97 -10.12 -5.07
CA ASN A 110 9.67 -10.35 -6.49
C ASN A 110 9.10 -9.11 -7.19
N TYR A 111 8.20 -8.36 -6.53
CA TYR A 111 7.65 -7.14 -7.09
C TYR A 111 8.70 -6.04 -7.19
N LYS A 112 9.54 -5.89 -6.16
CA LYS A 112 10.65 -4.93 -6.20
C LYS A 112 11.60 -5.23 -7.35
N GLN A 113 12.02 -6.48 -7.53
CA GLN A 113 12.86 -6.90 -8.65
C GLN A 113 12.18 -6.68 -10.01
N LYS A 114 10.90 -7.04 -10.15
CA LYS A 114 10.14 -6.85 -11.39
C LYS A 114 9.98 -5.37 -11.73
N ASN A 115 9.75 -4.51 -10.74
CA ASN A 115 9.63 -3.07 -10.93
C ASN A 115 11.00 -2.41 -11.23
N GLU A 116 12.08 -2.88 -10.60
CA GLU A 116 13.45 -2.46 -10.95
C GLU A 116 13.81 -2.86 -12.38
N LEU A 117 13.49 -4.09 -12.81
CA LEU A 117 13.69 -4.56 -14.18
C LEU A 117 12.89 -3.75 -15.20
N ASN A 118 11.60 -3.50 -14.92
CA ASN A 118 10.74 -2.68 -15.76
C ASN A 118 11.20 -1.21 -15.86
N ARG A 119 11.89 -0.70 -14.83
CA ARG A 119 12.52 0.62 -14.86
C ARG A 119 13.83 0.63 -15.66
N ALA A 120 14.59 -0.46 -15.65
CA ALA A 120 15.84 -0.59 -16.41
C ALA A 120 15.61 -0.81 -17.92
N LEU A 121 14.43 -1.30 -18.31
CA LEU A 121 14.05 -1.55 -19.70
C LEU A 121 13.36 -0.36 -20.40
N LYS A 122 13.24 0.80 -19.73
CA LYS A 122 12.71 2.05 -20.27
C LYS A 122 13.81 3.09 -20.39
#